data_AF-A0A3B5AGI9-F1
#
_entry.id   AF-A0A3B5AGI9-F1
#
_cell.length_a   1.000
_cell.length_b   1.000
_cell.length_c   1.000
_cell.angle_alpha   90.00
_cell.angle_beta   90.00
_cell.angle_gamma   90.00
#
_symmetry.space_group_name_H-M   'P 1'
#
loop_
_entity.id
_entity.type
_entity.pdbx_description
1 polymer ?
#
loop_
_entity_poly.entity_id
_entity_poly.type
_entity_poly.pdbx_seq_one_letter_code
_entity_poly.pdbx_strand_id
1 'polypeptide(L)'
;MALSLVVFLLLVGGSAELENTQASAVSQRCMKDTNTFLWEITQDKPKEYAVLMYDSFGKMGSNVKGGNTNRPGLLQQCRSAHGPSFSGQYCQVFLRQGTVQYFVGICVPDSCGEEEVQILVLLRFGQMSLVPPLPSILVNQSTQEMIMTHCLPQTIAPDASDVTCLSVYDQTQTYTTSSTRPCFPRSCVFGCLQAFSLQNTSQGVFSTSSSVPGGGYSSLNGIRVLSLLWIICGHSAQFPVINNLDNYKNWRKTVESSPVHVLTISGPVFLAVDTFLLLGGLLSARSLPSYCMHDTCKSSSFVCRIQPLHLFIMCLTIGLISLVQWGPYWFPFIDTLMDCKTYWWANLLLISNLLPVHEICIPWTWYLSLDFQCYATTPLLVYFYRLNKGVFVVVAGGLLMMTTVASAVITALMHLPVFQPTSENYVLYYYVKPYTRYGPFLIGILTGIYLTTKKEQLLKQKAALGWFCCLSLMALVVGLAYVLRETPHRPSLPHALYQGLHRPMWALAVSWIILACEEGYGGFIKRLLSLSFWVPLSNISFACYLIHPVFIIAYIGLQETPIHYSDINFMYLFLGHLMLTLVVSYMLTVLVEKPYLLLKSSSV
;
A
#
# COMPACT_ATOMS: atom_id res chain seq x y z
N MET A 1 -42.29 33.58 -42.20
CA MET A 1 -41.57 32.35 -42.58
C MET A 1 -40.17 32.56 -43.17
N ALA A 2 -39.59 33.78 -43.14
CA ALA A 2 -38.23 34.02 -43.66
C ALA A 2 -37.14 34.28 -42.59
N LEU A 3 -37.50 34.38 -41.30
CA LEU A 3 -36.53 34.66 -40.23
C LEU A 3 -35.97 33.40 -39.52
N SER A 4 -36.61 32.24 -39.69
CA SER A 4 -36.17 30.98 -39.05
C SER A 4 -35.11 30.21 -39.84
N LEU A 5 -34.87 30.55 -41.12
CA LEU A 5 -33.85 29.89 -41.94
C LEU A 5 -32.44 30.47 -41.73
N VAL A 6 -32.32 31.75 -41.35
CA VAL A 6 -31.02 32.42 -41.19
C VAL A 6 -30.36 32.08 -39.84
N VAL A 7 -31.14 31.81 -38.79
CA VAL A 7 -30.61 31.37 -37.48
C VAL A 7 -30.19 29.89 -37.52
N PHE A 8 -30.81 29.07 -38.37
CA PHE A 8 -30.42 27.66 -38.53
C PHE A 8 -29.11 27.49 -39.30
N LEU A 9 -28.82 28.37 -40.26
CA LEU A 9 -27.55 28.36 -41.02
C LEU A 9 -26.36 28.93 -40.23
N LEU A 10 -26.59 29.80 -39.24
CA LEU A 10 -25.51 30.34 -38.39
C LEU A 10 -25.12 29.41 -37.22
N LEU A 11 -26.01 28.49 -36.80
CA LEU A 11 -25.71 27.48 -35.76
C LEU A 11 -25.05 26.21 -36.34
N VAL A 12 -25.24 25.93 -37.63
CA VAL A 12 -24.54 24.84 -38.34
C VAL A 12 -23.16 25.28 -38.85
N GLY A 13 -22.96 26.59 -39.11
CA GLY A 13 -21.66 27.13 -39.51
C GLY A 13 -20.60 27.16 -38.40
N GLY A 14 -21.01 27.38 -37.14
CA GLY A 14 -20.09 27.45 -36.00
C GLY A 14 -19.59 26.10 -35.47
N SER A 15 -20.26 24.99 -35.79
CA SER A 15 -19.81 23.63 -35.44
C SER A 15 -18.80 23.10 -36.45
N ALA A 16 -18.96 23.42 -37.74
CA ALA A 16 -18.03 23.01 -38.80
C ALA A 16 -16.67 23.72 -38.73
N GLU A 17 -16.61 25.00 -38.33
CA GLU A 17 -15.33 25.71 -38.14
C GLU A 17 -14.55 25.22 -36.91
N LEU A 18 -15.24 24.83 -35.83
CA LEU A 18 -14.63 24.25 -34.63
C LEU A 18 -14.18 22.79 -34.87
N GLU A 19 -14.98 21.99 -35.58
CA GLU A 19 -14.61 20.63 -36.02
C GLU A 19 -13.41 20.66 -36.99
N ASN A 20 -13.35 21.62 -37.93
CA ASN A 20 -12.20 21.75 -38.85
C ASN A 20 -10.92 22.23 -38.16
N THR A 21 -11.02 23.09 -37.14
CA THR A 21 -9.83 23.52 -36.37
C THR A 21 -9.31 22.40 -35.48
N GLN A 22 -10.18 21.61 -34.84
CA GLN A 22 -9.75 20.43 -34.04
C GLN A 22 -9.26 19.26 -34.89
N ALA A 23 -9.87 19.00 -36.06
CA ALA A 23 -9.40 17.96 -36.97
C ALA A 23 -8.01 18.23 -37.56
N SER A 24 -7.57 19.50 -37.60
CA SER A 24 -6.23 19.89 -38.05
C SER A 24 -5.09 19.48 -37.09
N ALA A 25 -5.42 19.14 -35.84
CA ALA A 25 -4.47 18.76 -34.81
C ALA A 25 -4.19 17.24 -34.75
N VAL A 26 -4.93 16.42 -35.52
CA VAL A 26 -4.70 14.98 -35.61
C VAL A 26 -3.81 14.67 -36.81
N SER A 27 -2.81 13.81 -36.62
CA SER A 27 -1.90 13.39 -37.67
C SER A 27 -2.64 12.74 -38.84
N GLN A 28 -2.15 12.99 -40.05
CA GLN A 28 -2.74 12.42 -41.26
C GLN A 28 -2.76 10.88 -41.22
N ARG A 29 -1.77 10.28 -40.57
CA ARG A 29 -1.70 8.82 -40.41
C ARG A 29 -2.79 8.32 -39.48
N CYS A 30 -2.92 8.89 -38.28
CA CYS A 30 -3.97 8.53 -37.33
C CYS A 30 -5.37 8.73 -37.93
N MET A 31 -5.62 9.86 -38.62
CA MET A 31 -6.90 10.10 -39.29
C MET A 31 -7.19 9.09 -40.40
N LYS A 32 -6.19 8.74 -41.23
CA LYS A 32 -6.36 7.77 -42.31
C LYS A 32 -6.65 6.37 -41.77
N ASP A 33 -5.89 5.92 -40.78
CA ASP A 33 -6.05 4.60 -40.18
C ASP A 33 -7.39 4.51 -39.43
N THR A 34 -7.79 5.56 -38.71
CA THR A 34 -9.11 5.66 -38.04
C THR A 34 -10.26 5.65 -39.04
N ASN A 35 -10.18 6.42 -40.12
CA ASN A 35 -11.21 6.43 -41.17
C ASN A 35 -11.30 5.07 -41.87
N THR A 36 -10.17 4.38 -42.07
CA THR A 36 -10.14 3.03 -42.63
C THR A 36 -10.89 2.07 -41.71
N PHE A 37 -10.60 2.08 -40.40
CA PHE A 37 -11.33 1.30 -39.42
C PHE A 37 -12.84 1.57 -39.44
N LEU A 38 -13.25 2.84 -39.37
CA LEU A 38 -14.67 3.25 -39.35
C LEU A 38 -15.40 2.91 -40.66
N TRP A 39 -14.72 2.99 -41.80
CA TRP A 39 -15.28 2.59 -43.09
C TRP A 39 -15.44 1.08 -43.20
N GLU A 40 -14.46 0.30 -42.70
CA GLU A 40 -14.51 -1.16 -42.79
C GLU A 40 -15.56 -1.78 -41.85
N ILE A 41 -15.83 -1.18 -40.70
CA ILE A 41 -16.86 -1.68 -39.78
C ILE A 41 -18.29 -1.41 -40.26
N THR A 42 -18.48 -0.42 -41.14
CA THR A 42 -19.81 -0.06 -41.67
C THR A 42 -20.20 -0.84 -42.93
N GLN A 43 -19.32 -1.73 -43.43
CA GLN A 43 -19.63 -2.61 -44.56
C GLN A 43 -20.61 -3.72 -44.16
N ASP A 44 -21.38 -4.24 -45.13
CA ASP A 44 -22.30 -5.38 -44.91
C ASP A 44 -21.60 -6.64 -44.37
N LYS A 45 -20.31 -6.80 -44.70
CA LYS A 45 -19.41 -7.82 -44.16
C LYS A 45 -18.15 -7.15 -43.63
N PRO A 46 -18.15 -6.72 -42.35
CA PRO A 46 -16.98 -6.11 -41.74
C PRO A 46 -15.79 -7.05 -41.75
N LYS A 47 -14.58 -6.50 -41.85
CA LYS A 47 -13.36 -7.30 -41.69
C LYS A 47 -13.21 -7.75 -40.23
N GLU A 48 -12.65 -8.93 -40.03
CA GLU A 48 -12.51 -9.56 -38.72
C GLU A 48 -11.78 -8.66 -37.70
N TYR A 49 -10.66 -8.04 -38.09
CA TYR A 49 -9.93 -7.15 -37.19
C TYR A 49 -10.77 -5.94 -36.74
N ALA A 50 -11.61 -5.39 -37.63
CA ALA A 50 -12.46 -4.25 -37.32
C ALA A 50 -13.57 -4.66 -36.33
N VAL A 51 -14.10 -5.89 -36.47
CA VAL A 51 -15.02 -6.47 -35.48
C VAL A 51 -14.34 -6.66 -34.13
N LEU A 52 -13.11 -7.21 -34.10
CA LEU A 52 -12.35 -7.40 -32.86
C LEU A 52 -12.06 -6.08 -32.15
N MET A 53 -11.64 -5.05 -32.90
CA MET A 53 -11.43 -3.71 -32.34
C MET A 53 -12.71 -3.16 -31.72
N TYR A 54 -13.83 -3.19 -32.42
CA TYR A 54 -15.09 -2.66 -31.88
C TYR A 54 -15.65 -3.48 -30.72
N ASP A 55 -15.58 -4.81 -30.81
CA ASP A 55 -16.07 -5.67 -29.74
C ASP A 55 -15.23 -5.52 -28.46
N SER A 56 -13.94 -5.20 -28.60
CA SER A 56 -13.06 -4.93 -27.46
C SER A 56 -13.41 -3.65 -26.68
N PHE A 57 -14.28 -2.78 -27.19
CA PHE A 57 -14.64 -1.53 -26.51
C PHE A 57 -15.36 -1.79 -25.18
N GLY A 58 -15.15 -0.87 -24.24
CA GLY A 58 -15.80 -0.85 -22.94
C GLY A 58 -17.30 -0.64 -23.05
N LYS A 59 -18.06 -1.68 -22.70
CA LYS A 59 -19.54 -1.63 -22.66
C LYS A 59 -20.04 -1.39 -21.24
N MET A 60 -21.22 -0.80 -21.12
CA MET A 60 -21.82 -0.53 -19.82
C MET A 60 -22.30 -1.83 -19.15
N GLY A 61 -21.77 -2.13 -17.97
CA GLY A 61 -22.16 -3.29 -17.17
C GLY A 61 -23.49 -3.09 -16.44
N SER A 62 -23.99 -4.20 -15.87
CA SER A 62 -25.10 -4.16 -14.91
C SER A 62 -24.62 -3.58 -13.56
N ASN A 63 -25.55 -3.15 -12.71
CA ASN A 63 -25.26 -2.64 -11.36
C ASN A 63 -24.54 -1.27 -11.29
N VAL A 64 -24.73 -0.38 -12.27
CA VAL A 64 -24.18 1.00 -12.23
C VAL A 64 -24.59 1.76 -10.97
N LYS A 65 -25.86 1.63 -10.54
CA LYS A 65 -26.32 2.25 -9.27
C LYS A 65 -25.59 1.70 -8.05
N GLY A 66 -25.15 0.44 -8.07
CA GLY A 66 -24.36 -0.22 -7.02
C GLY A 66 -22.86 0.05 -7.09
N GLY A 67 -22.37 0.75 -8.12
CA GLY A 67 -20.98 1.18 -8.26
C GLY A 67 -20.24 0.63 -9.49
N ASN A 68 -20.86 -0.22 -10.32
CA ASN A 68 -20.23 -0.73 -11.54
C ASN A 68 -20.20 0.32 -12.67
N THR A 69 -19.31 1.31 -12.58
CA THR A 69 -19.27 2.41 -13.56
C THR A 69 -18.15 2.26 -14.59
N ASN A 70 -17.05 1.60 -14.22
CA ASN A 70 -15.90 1.38 -15.08
C ASN A 70 -16.21 0.40 -16.21
N ARG A 71 -15.72 0.69 -17.41
CA ARG A 71 -15.97 -0.10 -18.63
C ARG A 71 -14.62 -0.47 -19.26
N PRO A 72 -13.93 -1.50 -18.75
CA PRO A 72 -12.58 -1.83 -19.24
C PRO A 72 -12.55 -2.32 -20.67
N GLY A 73 -13.61 -2.96 -21.18
CA GLY A 73 -13.51 -3.64 -22.46
C GLY A 73 -12.55 -4.84 -22.37
N LEU A 74 -12.04 -5.30 -23.52
CA LEU A 74 -11.16 -6.47 -23.60
C LEU A 74 -9.79 -6.08 -24.15
N LEU A 75 -8.85 -5.85 -23.23
CA LEU A 75 -7.47 -5.43 -23.53
C LEU A 75 -6.78 -6.35 -24.54
N GLN A 76 -6.80 -7.66 -24.29
CA GLN A 76 -6.10 -8.63 -25.14
C GLN A 76 -6.74 -8.75 -26.53
N GLN A 77 -8.07 -8.66 -26.61
CA GLN A 77 -8.78 -8.69 -27.88
C GLN A 77 -8.40 -7.48 -28.75
N CYS A 78 -8.32 -6.28 -28.17
CA CYS A 78 -7.86 -5.09 -28.88
C CYS A 78 -6.45 -5.29 -29.45
N ARG A 79 -5.51 -5.75 -28.62
CA ARG A 79 -4.10 -5.96 -29.02
C ARG A 79 -3.92 -7.04 -30.08
N SER A 80 -4.83 -8.02 -30.13
CA SER A 80 -4.80 -9.08 -31.15
C SER A 80 -5.29 -8.63 -32.53
N ALA A 81 -5.92 -7.46 -32.64
CA ALA A 81 -6.46 -6.96 -33.89
C ALA A 81 -5.38 -6.29 -34.75
N HIS A 82 -5.12 -6.84 -35.94
CA HIS A 82 -4.17 -6.30 -36.90
C HIS A 82 -4.88 -5.83 -38.17
N GLY A 83 -4.83 -4.51 -38.40
CA GLY A 83 -5.31 -3.89 -39.63
C GLY A 83 -4.27 -3.95 -40.75
N PRO A 84 -4.59 -3.37 -41.92
CA PRO A 84 -3.70 -3.40 -43.08
C PRO A 84 -2.41 -2.57 -42.91
N SER A 85 -2.47 -1.46 -42.17
CA SER A 85 -1.36 -0.50 -41.97
C SER A 85 -1.04 -0.17 -40.51
N PHE A 86 -1.82 -0.74 -39.58
CA PHE A 86 -1.81 -0.41 -38.16
C PHE A 86 -2.22 -1.63 -37.33
N SER A 87 -1.87 -1.64 -36.04
CA SER A 87 -2.38 -2.62 -35.06
C SER A 87 -3.29 -1.94 -34.03
N GLY A 88 -4.10 -2.73 -33.32
CA GLY A 88 -4.93 -2.23 -32.24
C GLY A 88 -4.10 -1.77 -31.03
N GLN A 89 -4.33 -0.54 -30.60
CA GLN A 89 -3.81 0.07 -29.39
C GLN A 89 -4.96 0.29 -28.42
N TYR A 90 -4.82 -0.25 -27.21
CA TYR A 90 -5.82 -0.10 -26.17
C TYR A 90 -5.56 1.19 -25.38
N CYS A 91 -6.59 2.02 -25.26
CA CYS A 91 -6.56 3.27 -24.51
C CYS A 91 -7.72 3.37 -23.54
N GLN A 92 -7.52 4.06 -22.43
CA GLN A 92 -8.54 4.36 -21.43
C GLN A 92 -8.86 5.84 -21.45
N VAL A 93 -10.15 6.15 -21.52
CA VAL A 93 -10.66 7.52 -21.44
C VAL A 93 -11.31 7.71 -20.08
N PHE A 94 -10.75 8.58 -19.25
CA PHE A 94 -11.28 8.92 -17.93
C PHE A 94 -12.28 10.05 -18.04
N LEU A 95 -13.46 9.82 -17.47
CA LEU A 95 -14.64 10.63 -17.69
C LEU A 95 -15.28 10.98 -16.36
N ARG A 96 -15.82 12.19 -16.28
CA ARG A 96 -16.62 12.69 -15.17
C ARG A 96 -18.01 13.05 -15.67
N GLN A 97 -19.02 12.51 -15.00
CA GLN A 97 -20.42 12.87 -15.25
C GLN A 97 -21.06 13.17 -13.89
N GLY A 98 -21.06 14.46 -13.54
CA GLY A 98 -21.44 14.94 -12.21
C GLY A 98 -20.52 14.48 -11.10
N THR A 99 -21.05 13.66 -10.20
CA THR A 99 -20.31 13.07 -9.08
C THR A 99 -19.70 11.71 -9.41
N VAL A 100 -19.98 11.15 -10.59
CA VAL A 100 -19.47 9.85 -11.00
C VAL A 100 -18.22 10.05 -11.84
N GLN A 101 -17.12 9.43 -11.42
CA GLN A 101 -15.92 9.27 -12.22
C GLN A 101 -15.80 7.81 -12.66
N TYR A 102 -15.44 7.59 -13.91
CA TYR A 102 -15.27 6.26 -14.48
C TYR A 102 -14.37 6.31 -15.71
N PHE A 103 -13.84 5.17 -16.12
CA PHE A 103 -13.11 5.06 -17.37
C PHE A 103 -13.80 4.16 -18.38
N VAL A 104 -13.50 4.38 -19.66
CA VAL A 104 -13.92 3.52 -20.76
C VAL A 104 -12.69 3.11 -21.57
N GLY A 105 -12.47 1.81 -21.69
CA GLY A 105 -11.46 1.23 -22.58
C GLY A 105 -11.94 1.30 -24.03
N ILE A 106 -11.09 1.76 -24.93
CA ILE A 106 -11.33 1.86 -26.37
C ILE A 106 -10.13 1.26 -27.12
N CYS A 107 -10.38 0.78 -28.34
CA CYS A 107 -9.34 0.27 -29.22
C CYS A 107 -9.20 1.19 -30.43
N VAL A 108 -8.04 1.81 -30.56
CA VAL A 108 -7.70 2.75 -31.62
C VAL A 108 -6.52 2.24 -32.42
N PRO A 109 -6.26 2.74 -33.64
CA PRO A 109 -5.02 2.43 -34.35
C PRO A 109 -3.77 2.86 -33.56
N ASP A 110 -2.72 2.06 -33.59
CA ASP A 110 -1.40 2.35 -32.99
C ASP A 110 -0.67 3.55 -33.60
N SER A 111 -1.18 4.07 -34.72
CA SER A 111 -0.77 5.34 -35.30
C SER A 111 -1.21 6.57 -34.50
N CYS A 112 -2.12 6.43 -33.52
CA CYS A 112 -2.72 7.53 -32.77
C CYS A 112 -2.11 7.66 -31.36
N GLY A 113 -1.57 8.84 -31.05
CA GLY A 113 -1.11 9.22 -29.72
C GLY A 113 -2.24 9.60 -28.76
N GLU A 114 -1.94 9.72 -27.47
CA GLU A 114 -2.94 9.97 -26.41
C GLU A 114 -3.73 11.26 -26.60
N GLU A 115 -3.08 12.35 -27.00
CA GLU A 115 -3.72 13.65 -27.28
C GLU A 115 -4.65 13.58 -28.50
N GLU A 116 -4.25 12.82 -29.53
CA GLU A 116 -5.06 12.62 -30.73
C GLU A 116 -6.31 11.80 -30.41
N VAL A 117 -6.19 10.78 -29.56
CA VAL A 117 -7.33 9.97 -29.10
C VAL A 117 -8.34 10.82 -28.33
N GLN A 118 -7.88 11.74 -27.48
CA GLN A 118 -8.76 12.68 -26.79
C GLN A 118 -9.57 13.54 -27.78
N ILE A 119 -8.95 14.00 -28.86
CA ILE A 119 -9.65 14.75 -29.91
C ILE A 119 -10.62 13.84 -30.68
N LEU A 120 -10.20 12.63 -31.06
CA LEU A 120 -11.03 11.65 -31.78
C LEU A 120 -12.30 11.26 -31.02
N VAL A 121 -12.22 11.12 -29.69
CA VAL A 121 -13.38 10.78 -28.85
C VAL A 121 -14.40 11.94 -28.78
N LEU A 122 -13.92 13.18 -28.85
CA LEU A 122 -14.77 14.37 -28.87
C LEU A 122 -15.42 14.60 -30.25
N LEU A 123 -14.73 14.22 -31.33
CA LEU A 123 -15.26 14.28 -32.68
C LEU A 123 -16.34 13.20 -32.87
N ARG A 124 -17.56 13.62 -33.25
CA ARG A 124 -18.64 12.69 -33.58
C ARG A 124 -18.41 12.13 -34.98
N PHE A 125 -18.08 10.85 -35.08
CA PHE A 125 -18.04 10.15 -36.37
C PHE A 125 -19.46 9.72 -36.78
N GLY A 126 -20.21 10.65 -37.38
CA GLY A 126 -21.60 10.42 -37.81
C GLY A 126 -22.57 10.26 -36.63
N GLN A 127 -23.36 9.17 -36.61
CA GLN A 127 -24.27 8.84 -35.49
C GLN A 127 -23.60 8.01 -34.38
N MET A 128 -22.37 7.52 -34.58
CA MET A 128 -21.65 6.72 -33.58
C MET A 128 -20.79 7.61 -32.68
N SER A 129 -21.14 7.66 -31.39
CA SER A 129 -20.23 8.12 -30.35
C SER A 129 -19.38 6.94 -29.89
N LEU A 130 -18.06 7.07 -29.95
CA LEU A 130 -17.11 6.04 -29.46
C LEU A 130 -17.29 5.77 -27.97
N VAL A 131 -17.71 6.78 -27.21
CA VAL A 131 -17.90 6.70 -25.75
C VAL A 131 -19.23 7.35 -25.35
N PRO A 132 -20.36 6.61 -25.43
CA PRO A 132 -21.66 7.17 -25.09
C PRO A 132 -21.76 7.49 -23.58
N PRO A 133 -22.35 8.65 -23.21
CA PRO A 133 -22.53 9.06 -21.81
C PRO A 133 -23.45 8.09 -21.07
N LEU A 134 -23.39 8.11 -19.73
CA LEU A 134 -24.37 7.36 -18.93
C LEU A 134 -25.77 7.90 -19.19
N PRO A 135 -26.78 7.02 -19.36
CA PRO A 135 -28.18 7.41 -19.47
C PRO A 135 -28.63 8.35 -18.34
N SER A 136 -29.47 9.34 -18.66
CA SER A 136 -29.97 10.34 -17.69
C SER A 136 -30.74 9.72 -16.52
N ILE A 137 -31.34 8.53 -16.73
CA ILE A 137 -31.99 7.74 -15.66
C ILE A 137 -31.00 7.28 -14.57
N LEU A 138 -29.72 7.13 -14.93
CA LEU A 138 -28.67 6.69 -14.02
C LEU A 138 -27.93 7.84 -13.38
N VAL A 139 -27.62 8.87 -14.15
CA VAL A 139 -26.95 10.09 -13.69
C VAL A 139 -27.82 11.26 -14.10
N ASN A 140 -28.34 12.02 -13.13
CA ASN A 140 -29.25 13.15 -13.33
C ASN A 140 -28.56 14.37 -13.99
N GLN A 141 -27.59 14.13 -14.87
CA GLN A 141 -26.80 15.08 -15.64
C GLN A 141 -26.36 14.39 -16.94
N SER A 142 -26.47 15.10 -18.05
CA SER A 142 -26.06 14.64 -19.38
C SER A 142 -24.67 15.11 -19.80
N THR A 143 -24.11 16.10 -19.10
CA THR A 143 -22.81 16.70 -19.41
C THR A 143 -21.68 15.78 -18.94
N GLN A 144 -20.87 15.34 -19.89
CA GLN A 144 -19.71 14.49 -19.68
C GLN A 144 -18.45 15.32 -19.92
N GLU A 145 -17.52 15.26 -18.97
CA GLU A 145 -16.22 15.92 -19.03
C GLU A 145 -15.13 14.85 -19.13
N MET A 146 -14.15 15.07 -20.00
CA MET A 146 -12.97 14.19 -20.09
C MET A 146 -11.89 14.71 -19.16
N ILE A 147 -11.36 13.83 -18.30
CA ILE A 147 -10.31 14.16 -17.34
C ILE A 147 -8.95 13.96 -17.98
N MET A 148 -8.72 12.75 -18.53
CA MET A 148 -7.45 12.35 -19.14
C MET A 148 -7.66 11.13 -20.03
N THR A 149 -6.73 10.89 -20.95
CA THR A 149 -6.65 9.68 -21.77
C THR A 149 -5.29 9.05 -21.54
N HIS A 150 -5.24 7.72 -21.49
CA HIS A 150 -3.98 7.00 -21.34
C HIS A 150 -3.99 5.73 -22.19
N CYS A 151 -2.95 5.52 -22.99
CA CYS A 151 -2.82 4.36 -23.86
C CYS A 151 -1.74 3.39 -23.35
N LEU A 152 -2.06 2.09 -23.39
CA LEU A 152 -1.12 1.07 -22.95
C LEU A 152 -0.13 0.75 -24.08
N PRO A 153 1.20 0.86 -23.86
CA PRO A 153 2.18 0.52 -24.88
C PRO A 153 2.09 -0.95 -25.29
N GLN A 154 2.34 -1.24 -26.57
CA GLN A 154 2.36 -2.61 -27.12
C GLN A 154 3.65 -3.36 -26.79
N THR A 155 4.75 -2.65 -26.54
CA THR A 155 6.06 -3.22 -26.21
C THR A 155 6.51 -2.77 -24.83
N ILE A 156 7.01 -3.72 -24.05
CA ILE A 156 7.68 -3.45 -22.78
C ILE A 156 9.17 -3.32 -23.08
N ALA A 157 9.71 -2.10 -23.01
CA ALA A 157 11.15 -1.91 -23.02
C ALA A 157 11.63 -1.86 -21.56
N PRO A 158 12.57 -2.73 -21.13
CA PRO A 158 13.18 -2.60 -19.82
C PRO A 158 13.99 -1.30 -19.77
N ASP A 159 13.76 -0.49 -18.74
CA ASP A 159 14.44 0.78 -18.56
C ASP A 159 15.81 0.61 -17.87
N ALA A 160 16.64 1.65 -17.91
CA ALA A 160 17.95 1.67 -17.27
C ALA A 160 17.88 1.36 -15.76
N SER A 161 16.78 1.69 -15.08
CA SER A 161 16.54 1.33 -13.66
C SER A 161 16.39 -0.18 -13.45
N ASP A 162 15.79 -0.89 -14.41
CA ASP A 162 15.61 -2.35 -14.36
C ASP A 162 16.95 -3.06 -14.52
N VAL A 163 17.78 -2.57 -15.46
CA VAL A 163 19.16 -3.04 -15.68
C VAL A 163 20.03 -2.75 -14.45
N THR A 164 19.82 -1.61 -13.78
CA THR A 164 20.56 -1.24 -12.56
C THR A 164 20.16 -2.11 -11.36
N CYS A 165 18.88 -2.44 -11.20
CA CYS A 165 18.43 -3.33 -10.11
C CYS A 165 18.95 -4.77 -10.29
N LEU A 166 18.98 -5.28 -11.52
CA LEU A 166 19.57 -6.58 -11.86
C LEU A 166 21.10 -6.56 -11.65
N SER A 167 21.78 -5.46 -12.00
CA SER A 167 23.24 -5.36 -11.87
C SER A 167 23.73 -5.06 -10.44
N VAL A 168 22.94 -4.42 -9.57
CA VAL A 168 23.28 -4.20 -8.15
C VAL A 168 23.23 -5.51 -7.35
N TYR A 169 22.31 -6.43 -7.68
CA TYR A 169 22.32 -7.77 -7.08
C TYR A 169 23.49 -8.62 -7.60
N ASP A 170 23.80 -8.49 -8.89
CA ASP A 170 24.98 -9.15 -9.47
C ASP A 170 26.29 -8.57 -8.91
N GLN A 171 26.40 -7.25 -8.71
CA GLN A 171 27.57 -6.59 -8.09
C GLN A 171 27.73 -6.94 -6.61
N THR A 172 26.65 -7.06 -5.84
CA THR A 172 26.74 -7.51 -4.44
C THR A 172 27.19 -8.97 -4.31
N GLN A 173 27.01 -9.81 -5.35
CA GLN A 173 27.69 -11.09 -5.47
C GLN A 173 29.12 -10.97 -6.03
N THR A 174 29.36 -10.17 -7.07
CA THR A 174 30.68 -10.08 -7.74
C THR A 174 31.74 -9.30 -6.97
N TYR A 175 31.40 -8.52 -5.93
CA TYR A 175 32.39 -8.04 -4.96
C TYR A 175 33.04 -9.17 -4.14
N THR A 176 32.55 -10.41 -4.24
CA THR A 176 33.27 -11.61 -3.75
C THR A 176 34.12 -12.32 -4.80
N THR A 177 34.13 -11.85 -6.05
CA THR A 177 34.86 -12.49 -7.15
C THR A 177 35.60 -11.49 -8.05
N SER A 178 36.35 -10.55 -7.46
CA SER A 178 37.44 -9.90 -8.21
C SER A 178 38.75 -10.64 -8.01
N SER A 179 39.30 -11.07 -9.13
CA SER A 179 40.52 -11.86 -9.29
C SER A 179 41.75 -11.08 -8.82
N THR A 180 42.10 -11.20 -7.54
CA THR A 180 43.46 -11.03 -7.04
C THR A 180 43.69 -12.06 -5.94
N ARG A 181 44.08 -13.30 -6.29
CA ARG A 181 44.32 -14.45 -5.36
C ARG A 181 44.58 -14.01 -3.91
N PRO A 182 43.56 -13.95 -3.03
CA PRO A 182 43.81 -13.87 -1.60
C PRO A 182 43.79 -15.31 -1.14
N CYS A 183 44.84 -15.74 -0.45
CA CYS A 183 44.73 -16.92 0.40
C CYS A 183 43.71 -16.61 1.51
N PHE A 184 42.43 -16.70 1.19
CA PHE A 184 41.37 -16.70 2.20
C PHE A 184 41.49 -18.02 2.97
N PRO A 185 41.54 -17.99 4.32
CA PRO A 185 41.60 -19.22 5.10
C PRO A 185 40.34 -20.06 4.80
N ARG A 186 40.50 -21.37 4.62
CA ARG A 186 39.41 -22.33 4.34
C ARG A 186 38.23 -22.19 5.33
N SER A 187 38.47 -21.68 6.54
CA SER A 187 37.45 -21.39 7.55
C SER A 187 36.44 -20.31 7.13
N CYS A 188 36.86 -19.29 6.38
CA CYS A 188 35.99 -18.19 5.96
C CYS A 188 35.06 -18.61 4.81
N VAL A 189 35.59 -19.36 3.82
CA VAL A 189 34.78 -19.94 2.73
C VAL A 189 33.77 -20.95 3.28
N PHE A 190 34.20 -21.81 4.22
CA PHE A 190 33.30 -22.74 4.89
C PHE A 190 32.23 -22.00 5.72
N GLY A 191 32.60 -20.92 6.42
CA GLY A 191 31.66 -20.05 7.14
C GLY A 191 30.63 -19.38 6.23
N CYS A 192 31.03 -18.89 5.05
CA CYS A 192 30.11 -18.36 4.04
C CYS A 192 29.16 -19.45 3.52
N LEU A 193 29.68 -20.62 3.13
CA LEU A 193 28.85 -21.75 2.68
C LEU A 193 27.88 -22.23 3.77
N GLN A 194 28.30 -22.16 5.04
CA GLN A 194 27.47 -22.51 6.18
C GLN A 194 26.40 -21.46 6.48
N ALA A 195 26.66 -20.18 6.20
CA ALA A 195 25.68 -19.09 6.32
C ALA A 195 24.55 -19.20 5.28
N PHE A 196 24.84 -19.73 4.09
CA PHE A 196 23.85 -20.02 3.03
C PHE A 196 23.30 -21.46 3.08
N SER A 197 23.69 -22.26 4.08
CA SER A 197 23.18 -23.62 4.24
C SER A 197 21.71 -23.60 4.63
N LEU A 198 20.85 -24.07 3.71
CA LEU A 198 19.41 -24.20 3.91
C LEU A 198 19.05 -24.91 5.21
N GLN A 199 19.81 -25.95 5.58
CA GLN A 199 19.56 -26.70 6.80
C GLN A 199 19.71 -25.82 8.05
N ASN A 200 20.79 -25.03 8.13
CA ASN A 200 21.08 -24.18 9.29
C ASN A 200 20.13 -22.98 9.37
N THR A 201 19.88 -22.33 8.23
CA THR A 201 18.96 -21.19 8.16
C THR A 201 17.53 -21.60 8.47
N SER A 202 17.07 -22.76 7.99
CA SER A 202 15.74 -23.29 8.28
C SER A 202 15.59 -23.73 9.74
N GLN A 203 16.61 -24.37 10.32
CA GLN A 203 16.62 -24.64 11.77
C GLN A 203 16.52 -23.33 12.56
N GLY A 204 17.20 -22.27 12.13
CA GLY A 204 17.10 -20.93 12.74
C GLY A 204 15.75 -20.23 12.58
N VAL A 205 14.88 -20.69 11.68
CA VAL A 205 13.49 -20.19 11.54
C VAL A 205 12.53 -21.00 12.42
N PHE A 206 12.68 -22.32 12.45
CA PHE A 206 11.82 -23.22 13.24
C PHE A 206 12.25 -23.36 14.70
N SER A 207 13.46 -22.92 15.07
CA SER A 207 13.94 -22.98 16.44
C SER A 207 13.04 -22.14 17.36
N THR A 208 12.42 -22.82 18.34
CA THR A 208 11.63 -22.21 19.41
C THR A 208 12.50 -21.61 20.51
N SER A 209 13.83 -21.70 20.37
CA SER A 209 14.80 -21.14 21.31
C SER A 209 14.83 -19.63 21.13
N SER A 210 14.44 -18.88 22.16
CA SER A 210 14.54 -17.42 22.13
C SER A 210 15.99 -17.00 21.93
N SER A 211 16.33 -16.41 20.77
CA SER A 211 17.67 -15.93 20.45
C SER A 211 18.07 -14.66 21.21
N VAL A 212 17.29 -14.26 22.23
CA VAL A 212 17.52 -13.06 23.04
C VAL A 212 18.11 -13.50 24.38
N PRO A 213 19.38 -13.15 24.67
CA PRO A 213 19.96 -13.33 26.01
C PRO A 213 19.10 -12.58 27.05
N GLY A 214 18.66 -13.27 28.10
CA GLY A 214 17.83 -12.69 29.18
C GLY A 214 16.31 -12.94 29.06
N GLY A 215 15.87 -13.86 28.20
CA GLY A 215 14.48 -14.30 28.10
C GLY A 215 13.59 -13.36 27.28
N GLY A 216 13.14 -13.82 26.11
CA GLY A 216 12.20 -13.07 25.27
C GLY A 216 10.79 -13.04 25.87
N TYR A 217 10.07 -11.95 25.66
CA TYR A 217 8.64 -11.86 26.01
C TYR A 217 7.83 -12.69 25.01
N SER A 218 7.51 -13.94 25.40
CA SER A 218 6.83 -14.91 24.53
C SER A 218 5.50 -14.39 23.96
N SER A 219 4.78 -13.55 24.71
CA SER A 219 3.51 -12.94 24.31
C SER A 219 3.64 -12.03 23.08
N LEU A 220 4.82 -11.44 22.86
CA LEU A 220 5.04 -10.52 21.74
C LEU A 220 5.01 -11.23 20.39
N ASN A 221 5.34 -12.52 20.34
CA ASN A 221 5.29 -13.29 19.10
C ASN A 221 3.84 -13.41 18.60
N GLY A 222 2.91 -13.76 19.50
CA GLY A 222 1.48 -13.81 19.18
C GLY A 222 0.93 -12.45 18.78
N ILE A 223 1.25 -11.38 19.52
CA ILE A 223 0.79 -10.01 19.20
C ILE A 223 1.27 -9.61 17.81
N ARG A 224 2.55 -9.82 17.51
CA ARG A 224 3.14 -9.49 16.20
C ARG A 224 2.43 -10.22 15.06
N VAL A 225 2.21 -11.53 15.19
CA VAL A 225 1.60 -12.33 14.12
C VAL A 225 0.13 -11.97 13.94
N LEU A 226 -0.64 -11.77 15.02
CA LEU A 226 -2.04 -11.36 14.92
C LEU A 226 -2.18 -9.98 14.28
N SER A 227 -1.32 -9.01 14.63
CA SER A 227 -1.28 -7.71 13.97
C SER A 227 -0.91 -7.83 12.49
N LEU A 228 0.02 -8.71 12.11
CA LEU A 228 0.37 -8.95 10.71
C LEU A 228 -0.81 -9.55 9.92
N LEU A 229 -1.49 -10.56 10.48
CA LEU A 229 -2.66 -11.17 9.86
C LEU A 229 -3.77 -10.14 9.65
N TRP A 230 -3.95 -9.23 10.61
CA TRP A 230 -4.89 -8.13 10.49
C TRP A 230 -4.52 -7.19 9.33
N ILE A 231 -3.24 -6.81 9.19
CA ILE A 231 -2.78 -5.97 8.06
C ILE A 231 -3.07 -6.66 6.72
N ILE A 232 -2.72 -7.94 6.58
CA ILE A 232 -2.94 -8.71 5.33
C ILE A 232 -4.44 -8.80 4.99
N CYS A 233 -5.28 -9.04 5.99
CA CYS A 233 -6.74 -9.07 5.84
C CYS A 233 -7.28 -7.70 5.38
N GLY A 234 -6.85 -6.63 6.05
CA GLY A 234 -7.22 -5.26 5.72
C GLY A 234 -6.84 -4.88 4.29
N HIS A 235 -5.58 -5.08 3.89
CA HIS A 235 -5.13 -4.77 2.52
C HIS A 235 -5.81 -5.63 1.46
N SER A 236 -6.05 -6.92 1.74
CA SER A 236 -6.77 -7.81 0.81
C SER A 236 -8.21 -7.33 0.55
N ALA A 237 -8.85 -6.73 1.56
CA ALA A 237 -10.18 -6.18 1.42
C ALA A 237 -10.20 -4.75 0.85
N GLN A 238 -9.19 -3.93 1.13
CA GLN A 238 -9.18 -2.51 0.77
C GLN A 238 -8.59 -2.20 -0.61
N PHE A 239 -7.58 -2.94 -1.08
CA PHE A 239 -6.96 -2.61 -2.37
C PHE A 239 -7.91 -2.80 -3.56
N PRO A 240 -8.73 -3.87 -3.63
CA PRO A 240 -9.72 -4.03 -4.70
C PRO A 240 -10.75 -2.89 -4.75
N VAL A 241 -11.03 -2.25 -3.61
CA VAL A 241 -12.04 -1.19 -3.47
C VAL A 241 -11.65 0.07 -4.25
N ILE A 242 -10.36 0.27 -4.52
CA ILE A 242 -9.86 1.47 -5.19
C ILE A 242 -10.49 1.59 -6.58
N ASN A 243 -10.43 0.53 -7.41
CA ASN A 243 -10.96 0.59 -8.78
C ASN A 243 -11.59 -0.71 -9.32
N ASN A 244 -11.54 -1.84 -8.60
CA ASN A 244 -11.84 -3.15 -9.18
C ASN A 244 -13.25 -3.68 -8.86
N LEU A 245 -14.04 -3.04 -7.99
CA LEU A 245 -15.32 -3.59 -7.55
C LEU A 245 -16.50 -3.23 -8.46
N ASP A 246 -17.32 -4.22 -8.82
CA ASP A 246 -18.59 -4.03 -9.54
C ASP A 246 -19.79 -3.67 -8.62
N ASN A 247 -19.61 -3.76 -7.31
CA ASN A 247 -20.66 -3.54 -6.31
C ASN A 247 -20.14 -2.76 -5.10
N TYR A 248 -19.25 -1.80 -5.35
CA TYR A 248 -18.60 -0.96 -4.34
C TYR A 248 -19.56 -0.40 -3.27
N LYS A 249 -20.75 0.07 -3.65
CA LYS A 249 -21.71 0.62 -2.68
C LYS A 249 -22.26 -0.44 -1.72
N ASN A 250 -22.40 -1.69 -2.18
CA ASN A 250 -22.81 -2.80 -1.32
C ASN A 250 -21.71 -3.14 -0.33
N TRP A 251 -20.45 -3.20 -0.79
CA TRP A 251 -19.29 -3.35 0.09
C TRP A 251 -19.28 -2.24 1.15
N ARG A 252 -19.32 -0.97 0.72
CA ARG A 252 -19.30 0.19 1.62
C ARG A 252 -20.42 0.11 2.66
N LYS A 253 -21.67 -0.14 2.23
CA LYS A 253 -22.83 -0.25 3.13
C LYS A 253 -22.67 -1.39 4.15
N THR A 254 -22.15 -2.54 3.73
CA THR A 254 -22.01 -3.72 4.60
C THR A 254 -20.95 -3.45 5.67
N VAL A 255 -19.80 -2.96 5.22
CA VAL A 255 -18.64 -2.65 6.04
C VAL A 255 -18.92 -1.49 7.02
N GLU A 256 -19.69 -0.48 6.60
CA GLU A 256 -20.10 0.65 7.47
C GLU A 256 -21.20 0.29 8.47
N SER A 257 -21.95 -0.78 8.25
CA SER A 257 -23.12 -1.14 9.08
C SER A 257 -22.85 -2.26 10.08
N SER A 258 -21.76 -3.02 9.91
CA SER A 258 -21.48 -4.21 10.72
C SER A 258 -20.15 -4.11 11.47
N PRO A 259 -20.14 -4.29 12.81
CA PRO A 259 -18.91 -4.33 13.59
C PRO A 259 -18.02 -5.55 13.28
N VAL A 260 -18.58 -6.59 12.66
CA VAL A 260 -17.85 -7.81 12.27
C VAL A 260 -16.73 -7.50 11.27
N HIS A 261 -16.92 -6.45 10.46
CA HIS A 261 -15.97 -6.01 9.44
C HIS A 261 -14.85 -5.11 9.99
N VAL A 262 -14.70 -4.97 11.32
CA VAL A 262 -13.63 -4.16 11.96
C VAL A 262 -12.24 -4.49 11.43
N LEU A 263 -12.00 -5.76 11.05
CA LEU A 263 -10.71 -6.21 10.53
C LEU A 263 -10.41 -5.76 9.10
N THR A 264 -11.41 -5.28 8.37
CA THR A 264 -11.33 -4.86 6.97
C THR A 264 -11.59 -3.37 6.78
N ILE A 265 -11.81 -2.63 7.87
CA ILE A 265 -12.24 -1.22 7.86
C ILE A 265 -11.08 -0.26 8.00
N SER A 266 -11.12 0.75 7.13
CA SER A 266 -10.24 1.91 7.15
C SER A 266 -10.30 2.67 8.49
N GLY A 267 -9.14 2.91 9.11
CA GLY A 267 -9.04 3.42 10.47
C GLY A 267 -8.54 2.34 11.43
N PRO A 268 -9.41 1.45 11.96
CA PRO A 268 -9.00 0.34 12.82
C PRO A 268 -7.91 -0.55 12.21
N VAL A 269 -7.96 -0.86 10.90
CA VAL A 269 -6.90 -1.61 10.20
C VAL A 269 -5.52 -0.98 10.41
N PHE A 270 -5.44 0.34 10.51
CA PHE A 270 -4.18 1.05 10.68
C PHE A 270 -3.62 0.99 12.11
N LEU A 271 -4.45 0.64 13.10
CA LEU A 271 -4.03 0.43 14.49
C LEU A 271 -3.13 -0.80 14.62
N ALA A 272 -3.25 -1.78 13.72
CA ALA A 272 -2.33 -2.90 13.66
C ALA A 272 -0.87 -2.43 13.46
N VAL A 273 -0.65 -1.41 12.63
CA VAL A 273 0.67 -0.81 12.43
C VAL A 273 1.14 -0.06 13.69
N ASP A 274 0.22 0.57 14.42
CA ASP A 274 0.54 1.24 15.68
C ASP A 274 0.96 0.24 16.76
N THR A 275 0.43 -0.99 16.75
CA THR A 275 0.95 -2.10 17.56
C THR A 275 2.39 -2.45 17.18
N PHE A 276 2.74 -2.48 15.89
CA PHE A 276 4.12 -2.72 15.47
C PHE A 276 5.08 -1.62 15.95
N LEU A 277 4.69 -0.34 15.86
CA LEU A 277 5.48 0.77 16.40
C LEU A 277 5.67 0.67 17.92
N LEU A 278 4.62 0.27 18.65
CA LEU A 278 4.70 -0.01 20.08
C LEU A 278 5.74 -1.10 20.39
N LEU A 279 5.70 -2.21 19.66
CA LEU A 279 6.66 -3.30 19.81
C LEU A 279 8.09 -2.86 19.47
N GLY A 280 8.25 -2.02 18.43
CA GLY A 280 9.52 -1.42 18.04
C GLY A 280 10.14 -0.61 19.19
N GLY A 281 9.39 0.31 19.78
CA GLY A 281 9.84 1.13 20.91
C GLY A 281 10.14 0.32 22.19
N LEU A 282 9.35 -0.70 22.48
CA LEU A 282 9.56 -1.58 23.64
C LEU A 282 10.87 -2.38 23.50
N LEU A 283 11.09 -2.98 22.34
CA LEU A 283 12.28 -3.77 22.07
C LEU A 283 13.54 -2.90 21.91
N SER A 284 13.42 -1.69 21.36
CA SER A 284 14.53 -0.75 21.27
C SER A 284 15.01 -0.32 22.67
N ALA A 285 14.09 0.07 23.55
CA ALA A 285 14.40 0.47 24.92
C ALA A 285 15.01 -0.66 25.77
N ARG A 286 14.69 -1.93 25.47
CA ARG A 286 15.28 -3.09 26.16
C ARG A 286 16.69 -3.45 25.67
N SER A 287 16.93 -3.37 24.35
CA SER A 287 18.16 -3.87 23.74
C SER A 287 19.32 -2.86 23.79
N LEU A 288 19.05 -1.58 23.60
CA LEU A 288 20.07 -0.52 23.54
C LEU A 288 20.84 -0.23 24.85
N PRO A 289 20.23 -0.28 26.06
CA PRO A 289 20.93 0.01 27.31
C PRO A 289 22.17 -0.85 27.58
N SER A 290 22.18 -2.09 27.07
CA SER A 290 23.28 -3.06 27.22
C SER A 290 24.43 -2.81 26.23
N TYR A 291 24.14 -2.25 25.05
CA TYR A 291 25.15 -1.97 24.02
C TYR A 291 25.90 -0.65 24.26
N CYS A 292 25.27 0.37 24.83
CA CYS A 292 25.92 1.66 25.09
C CYS A 292 26.87 1.67 26.32
N MET A 293 27.19 0.51 26.92
CA MET A 293 28.10 0.40 28.08
C MET A 293 29.53 0.01 27.69
N HIS A 294 29.76 -0.52 26.48
CA HIS A 294 31.07 -0.93 26.00
C HIS A 294 31.29 -0.43 24.56
N ASP A 295 32.06 0.67 24.44
CA ASP A 295 32.57 1.27 23.20
C ASP A 295 31.57 1.70 22.10
N THR A 296 32.01 2.68 21.32
CA THR A 296 31.33 3.34 20.18
C THR A 296 30.02 2.71 19.71
N CYS A 297 28.95 3.48 19.86
CA CYS A 297 27.59 3.15 19.44
C CYS A 297 27.56 2.64 17.99
N LYS A 298 27.62 1.31 17.78
CA LYS A 298 27.45 0.67 16.47
C LYS A 298 25.97 0.73 16.06
N SER A 299 25.50 1.94 15.78
CA SER A 299 24.20 2.27 15.18
C SER A 299 23.95 1.49 13.88
N SER A 300 25.02 1.04 13.23
CA SER A 300 25.02 0.15 12.05
C SER A 300 24.27 -1.18 12.22
N SER A 301 23.95 -1.63 13.45
CA SER A 301 23.37 -2.97 13.62
C SER A 301 21.95 -3.17 13.08
N PHE A 302 21.09 -2.14 13.15
CA PHE A 302 19.69 -2.20 12.71
C PHE A 302 19.57 -2.04 11.19
N VAL A 303 20.28 -1.05 10.63
CA VAL A 303 20.34 -0.77 9.19
C VAL A 303 20.85 -2.01 8.43
N CYS A 304 21.95 -2.61 8.88
CA CYS A 304 22.51 -3.80 8.23
C CYS A 304 21.64 -5.06 8.33
N ARG A 305 20.64 -5.10 9.22
CA ARG A 305 19.73 -6.25 9.36
C ARG A 305 18.52 -6.15 8.42
N ILE A 306 17.96 -4.95 8.29
CA ILE A 306 16.68 -4.72 7.64
C ILE A 306 16.85 -4.46 6.13
N GLN A 307 17.91 -3.72 5.79
CA GLN A 307 18.12 -3.20 4.45
C GLN A 307 18.32 -4.27 3.37
N PRO A 308 18.99 -5.42 3.60
CA PRO A 308 19.21 -6.41 2.54
C PRO A 308 17.90 -6.95 1.95
N LEU A 309 16.98 -7.40 2.79
CA LEU A 309 15.69 -7.92 2.33
C LEU A 309 14.81 -6.79 1.77
N HIS A 310 14.83 -5.61 2.38
CA HIS A 310 14.09 -4.45 1.87
C HIS A 310 14.52 -4.09 0.43
N LEU A 311 15.82 -3.98 0.17
CA LEU A 311 16.35 -3.66 -1.16
C LEU A 311 16.09 -4.77 -2.17
N PHE A 312 16.18 -6.04 -1.76
CA PHE A 312 15.80 -7.15 -2.62
C PHE A 312 14.34 -7.05 -3.07
N ILE A 313 13.42 -6.78 -2.13
CA ILE A 313 11.99 -6.63 -2.44
C ILE A 313 11.74 -5.39 -3.29
N MET A 314 12.49 -4.30 -3.07
CA MET A 314 12.41 -3.15 -3.95
C MET A 314 12.76 -3.50 -5.40
N CYS A 315 13.90 -4.15 -5.61
CA CYS A 315 14.36 -4.57 -6.93
C CYS A 315 13.35 -5.53 -7.58
N LEU A 316 12.84 -6.49 -6.80
CA LEU A 316 11.80 -7.42 -7.26
C LEU A 316 10.53 -6.69 -7.68
N THR A 317 10.08 -5.70 -6.90
CA THR A 317 8.85 -4.94 -7.17
C THR A 317 9.02 -4.06 -8.40
N ILE A 318 10.16 -3.37 -8.54
CA ILE A 318 10.48 -2.54 -9.72
C ILE A 318 10.52 -3.43 -10.97
N GLY A 319 11.25 -4.55 -10.92
CA GLY A 319 11.31 -5.49 -12.03
C GLY A 319 9.94 -6.10 -12.38
N LEU A 320 9.10 -6.41 -11.39
CA LEU A 320 7.75 -6.88 -11.62
C LEU A 320 6.89 -5.81 -12.33
N ILE A 321 6.97 -4.57 -11.88
CA ILE A 321 6.26 -3.43 -12.47
C ILE A 321 6.64 -3.25 -13.93
N SER A 322 7.94 -3.31 -14.24
CA SER A 322 8.41 -3.10 -15.60
C SER A 322 8.13 -4.28 -16.52
N LEU A 323 8.18 -5.53 -16.04
CA LEU A 323 8.09 -6.73 -16.90
C LEU A 323 6.67 -7.28 -17.08
N VAL A 324 5.75 -6.96 -16.18
CA VAL A 324 4.38 -7.50 -16.23
C VAL A 324 3.49 -6.64 -17.12
N GLN A 325 2.73 -7.28 -18.00
CA GLN A 325 1.64 -6.62 -18.71
C GLN A 325 0.46 -6.42 -17.77
N TRP A 326 0.30 -5.19 -17.28
CA TRP A 326 -0.79 -4.82 -16.39
C TRP A 326 -2.14 -4.77 -17.11
N GLY A 327 -3.17 -5.21 -16.41
CA GLY A 327 -4.56 -5.13 -16.82
C GLY A 327 -5.16 -3.72 -16.67
N PRO A 328 -6.35 -3.52 -17.23
CA PRO A 328 -6.97 -2.19 -17.36
C PRO A 328 -7.34 -1.54 -16.02
N TYR A 329 -7.51 -2.30 -14.93
CA TYR A 329 -7.96 -1.73 -13.67
C TYR A 329 -6.87 -1.06 -12.82
N TRP A 330 -5.60 -1.36 -13.08
CA TRP A 330 -4.50 -0.98 -12.18
C TRP A 330 -3.37 -0.20 -12.87
N PHE A 331 -3.41 -0.13 -14.20
CA PHE A 331 -2.44 0.59 -15.00
C PHE A 331 -2.27 2.08 -14.61
N PRO A 332 -3.34 2.87 -14.36
CA PRO A 332 -3.19 4.25 -13.90
C PRO A 332 -2.58 4.35 -12.51
N PHE A 333 -2.80 3.34 -11.66
CA PHE A 333 -2.26 3.34 -10.31
C PHE A 333 -0.73 3.16 -10.32
N ILE A 334 -0.21 2.33 -11.21
CA ILE A 334 1.24 2.09 -11.34
C ILE A 334 1.96 3.33 -11.86
N ASP A 335 1.46 3.93 -12.96
CA ASP A 335 2.12 5.06 -13.61
C ASP A 335 1.99 6.37 -12.82
N THR A 336 0.88 6.56 -12.09
CA THR A 336 0.62 7.83 -11.36
C THR A 336 1.08 7.81 -9.89
N LEU A 337 1.28 6.63 -9.27
CA LEU A 337 1.54 6.54 -7.83
C LEU A 337 2.84 5.84 -7.44
N MET A 338 3.61 5.30 -8.41
CA MET A 338 4.87 4.62 -8.12
C MET A 338 6.02 5.13 -9.00
N ASP A 339 6.45 6.39 -8.78
CA ASP A 339 7.67 6.91 -9.42
C ASP A 339 8.95 6.38 -8.75
N CYS A 340 9.23 5.11 -9.02
CA CYS A 340 10.45 4.46 -8.62
C CYS A 340 11.67 4.86 -9.46
N LYS A 341 11.48 5.48 -10.63
CA LYS A 341 12.61 5.91 -11.47
C LYS A 341 13.30 7.13 -10.86
N THR A 342 12.53 8.07 -10.35
CA THR A 342 13.05 9.32 -9.76
C THR A 342 13.34 9.18 -8.26
N TYR A 343 12.53 8.43 -7.51
CA TYR A 343 12.54 8.47 -6.04
C TYR A 343 12.96 7.18 -5.33
N TRP A 344 13.57 6.21 -6.03
CA TRP A 344 14.08 4.97 -5.40
C TRP A 344 15.03 5.23 -4.23
N TRP A 345 15.85 6.29 -4.31
CA TRP A 345 16.84 6.66 -3.29
C TRP A 345 16.23 6.96 -1.92
N ALA A 346 14.97 7.42 -1.89
CA ALA A 346 14.29 7.74 -0.64
C ALA A 346 13.99 6.50 0.21
N ASN A 347 13.79 5.34 -0.41
CA ASN A 347 13.67 4.06 0.29
C ASN A 347 15.03 3.53 0.76
N LEU A 348 16.10 3.74 -0.01
CA LEU A 348 17.47 3.40 0.42
C LEU A 348 17.86 4.18 1.69
N LEU A 349 17.50 5.45 1.75
CA LEU A 349 17.77 6.33 2.89
C LEU A 349 16.74 6.22 4.02
N LEU A 350 15.68 5.40 3.86
CA LEU A 350 14.60 5.23 4.84
C LEU A 350 13.90 6.55 5.22
N ILE A 351 13.63 7.39 4.21
CA ILE A 351 12.95 8.70 4.32
C ILE A 351 11.74 8.83 3.39
N SER A 352 11.29 7.74 2.78
CA SER A 352 10.17 7.72 1.82
C SER A 352 8.86 8.29 2.40
N ASN A 353 8.64 8.20 3.71
CA ASN A 353 7.46 8.74 4.39
C ASN A 353 7.45 10.28 4.51
N LEU A 354 8.59 10.94 4.27
CA LEU A 354 8.68 12.41 4.27
C LEU A 354 8.24 13.01 2.93
N LEU A 355 8.33 12.23 1.85
CA LEU A 355 7.90 12.66 0.51
C LEU A 355 6.37 12.78 0.38
N PRO A 356 5.88 13.57 -0.58
CA PRO A 356 4.50 13.53 -1.05
C PRO A 356 4.10 12.15 -1.59
N VAL A 357 2.83 11.78 -1.51
CA VAL A 357 2.33 10.42 -1.83
C VAL A 357 2.64 9.97 -3.26
N HIS A 358 2.57 10.88 -4.23
CA HIS A 358 2.87 10.61 -5.64
C HIS A 358 4.37 10.43 -5.92
N GLU A 359 5.24 10.82 -4.98
CA GLU A 359 6.69 10.68 -5.08
C GLU A 359 7.21 9.47 -4.27
N ILE A 360 6.30 8.66 -3.69
CA ILE A 360 6.69 7.49 -2.92
C ILE A 360 6.85 6.28 -3.84
N CYS A 361 8.08 5.86 -4.05
CA CYS A 361 8.35 4.53 -4.59
C CYS A 361 7.96 3.46 -3.54
N ILE A 362 7.14 2.49 -3.92
CA ILE A 362 6.71 1.35 -3.07
C ILE A 362 6.02 1.84 -1.79
N PRO A 363 4.76 2.31 -1.88
CA PRO A 363 4.10 3.05 -0.80
C PRO A 363 4.14 2.34 0.56
N TRP A 364 3.97 1.02 0.63
CA TRP A 364 3.93 0.29 1.92
C TRP A 364 5.25 0.29 2.70
N THR A 365 6.37 0.71 2.13
CA THR A 365 7.66 0.82 2.86
C THR A 365 7.72 2.07 3.76
N TRP A 366 6.76 2.99 3.67
CA TRP A 366 6.70 4.19 4.53
C TRP A 366 6.82 3.85 6.02
N TYR A 367 6.24 2.72 6.44
CA TYR A 367 6.30 2.24 7.83
C TYR A 367 7.73 1.91 8.25
N LEU A 368 8.53 1.32 7.36
CA LEU A 368 9.92 0.96 7.63
C LEU A 368 10.77 2.21 7.85
N SER A 369 10.57 3.21 6.98
CA SER A 369 11.19 4.53 7.11
C SER A 369 10.83 5.19 8.45
N LEU A 370 9.54 5.15 8.83
CA LEU A 370 9.07 5.69 10.09
C LEU A 370 9.67 4.95 11.30
N ASP A 371 9.63 3.60 11.32
CA ASP A 371 10.13 2.79 12.43
C ASP A 371 11.64 3.03 12.65
N PHE A 372 12.41 3.13 11.57
CA PHE A 372 13.83 3.49 11.64
C PHE A 372 14.06 4.88 12.23
N GLN A 373 13.33 5.89 11.77
CA GLN A 373 13.42 7.26 12.29
C GLN A 373 13.08 7.30 13.79
N CYS A 374 12.05 6.56 14.22
CA CYS A 374 11.68 6.43 15.62
C CYS A 374 12.74 5.67 16.42
N TYR A 375 13.29 4.59 15.89
CA TYR A 375 14.37 3.83 16.51
C TYR A 375 15.59 4.71 16.78
N ALA A 376 15.96 5.58 15.83
CA ALA A 376 17.09 6.49 15.93
C ALA A 376 16.99 7.48 17.11
N THR A 377 15.78 7.80 17.60
CA THR A 377 15.60 8.69 18.77
C THR A 377 15.80 7.97 20.10
N THR A 378 15.75 6.63 20.12
CA THR A 378 15.80 5.82 21.35
C THR A 378 17.05 6.09 22.20
N PRO A 379 18.29 6.15 21.66
CA PRO A 379 19.48 6.41 22.46
C PRO A 379 19.43 7.74 23.21
N LEU A 380 18.91 8.79 22.57
CA LEU A 380 18.77 10.12 23.16
C LEU A 380 17.74 10.12 24.29
N LEU A 381 16.61 9.45 24.10
CA LEU A 381 15.58 9.31 25.13
C LEU A 381 16.07 8.50 26.35
N VAL A 382 16.81 7.42 26.11
CA VAL A 382 17.44 6.63 27.18
C VAL A 382 18.53 7.45 27.90
N TYR A 383 19.29 8.27 27.17
CA TYR A 383 20.26 9.20 27.77
C TYR A 383 19.57 10.19 28.71
N PHE A 384 18.47 10.84 28.29
CA PHE A 384 17.71 11.73 29.17
C PHE A 384 17.14 11.00 30.39
N TYR A 385 16.67 9.76 30.23
CA TYR A 385 16.19 8.95 31.35
C TYR A 385 17.27 8.68 32.39
N ARG A 386 18.49 8.39 31.94
CA ARG A 386 19.65 8.15 32.81
C ARG A 386 20.17 9.43 33.47
N LEU A 387 20.14 10.55 32.75
CA LEU A 387 20.58 11.85 33.28
C LEU A 387 19.64 12.33 34.38
N ASN A 388 18.35 12.44 34.08
CA ASN A 388 17.33 12.86 35.03
C ASN A 388 15.94 12.40 34.57
N LYS A 389 15.27 11.57 35.38
CA LYS A 389 13.92 11.07 35.10
C LYS A 389 12.91 12.19 34.83
N GLY A 390 13.03 13.35 35.49
CA GLY A 390 12.19 14.52 35.25
C GLY A 390 12.37 15.10 33.84
N VAL A 391 13.62 15.20 33.36
CA VAL A 391 13.92 15.66 31.99
C VAL A 391 13.32 14.70 30.97
N PHE A 392 13.48 13.39 31.19
CA PHE A 392 12.85 12.39 30.32
C PHE A 392 11.33 12.52 30.28
N VAL A 393 10.67 12.67 31.43
CA VAL A 393 9.21 12.83 31.48
C VAL A 393 8.77 14.10 30.74
N VAL A 394 9.47 15.22 30.90
CA VAL A 394 9.17 16.47 30.18
C VAL A 394 9.36 16.29 28.68
N VAL A 395 10.47 15.69 28.24
CA VAL A 395 10.76 15.49 26.81
C VAL A 395 9.79 14.49 26.18
N ALA A 396 9.61 13.32 26.77
CA ALA A 396 8.71 12.28 26.25
C ALA A 396 7.25 12.72 26.30
N GLY A 397 6.83 13.38 27.38
CA GLY A 397 5.50 13.97 27.51
C GLY A 397 5.25 15.10 26.52
N GLY A 398 6.24 15.98 26.31
CA GLY A 398 6.20 17.03 25.30
C GLY A 398 6.08 16.48 23.89
N LEU A 399 6.88 15.47 23.53
CA LEU A 399 6.79 14.81 22.23
C LEU A 399 5.43 14.13 22.04
N LEU A 400 4.93 13.43 23.05
CA LEU A 400 3.59 12.82 22.99
C LEU A 400 2.51 13.87 22.78
N MET A 401 2.53 14.98 23.53
CA MET A 401 1.59 16.09 23.40
C MET A 401 1.69 16.76 22.02
N MET A 402 2.90 16.95 21.49
CA MET A 402 3.07 17.48 20.14
C MET A 402 2.42 16.56 19.10
N THR A 403 2.53 15.25 19.26
CA THR A 403 1.93 14.31 18.30
C THR A 403 0.42 14.32 18.31
N THR A 404 -0.19 14.41 19.50
CA THR A 404 -1.64 14.43 19.67
C THR A 404 -2.22 15.75 19.20
N VAL A 405 -1.56 16.87 19.53
CA VAL A 405 -1.97 18.22 19.09
C VAL A 405 -1.82 18.38 17.58
N ALA A 406 -0.68 17.98 16.98
CA ALA A 406 -0.49 18.04 15.54
C ALA A 406 -1.56 17.23 14.80
N SER A 407 -1.85 16.01 15.28
CA SER A 407 -2.90 15.14 14.75
C SER A 407 -4.30 15.80 14.81
N ALA A 408 -4.64 16.40 15.95
CA ALA A 408 -5.93 17.08 16.14
C ALA A 408 -6.07 18.33 15.27
N VAL A 409 -5.02 19.17 15.22
CA VAL A 409 -5.00 20.41 14.44
C VAL A 409 -5.12 20.12 12.95
N ILE A 410 -4.32 19.17 12.43
CA ILE A 410 -4.38 18.78 11.01
C ILE A 410 -5.76 18.25 10.66
N THR A 411 -6.36 17.44 11.53
CA THR A 411 -7.72 16.92 11.33
C THR A 411 -8.75 18.05 11.26
N ALA A 412 -8.66 19.03 12.16
CA ALA A 412 -9.58 20.16 12.21
C ALA A 412 -9.45 21.07 10.98
N LEU A 413 -8.21 21.36 10.54
CA LEU A 413 -7.94 22.23 9.40
C LEU A 413 -8.28 21.57 8.06
N MET A 414 -7.95 20.29 7.91
CA MET A 414 -8.10 19.56 6.64
C MET A 414 -9.43 18.78 6.54
N HIS A 415 -10.33 18.92 7.53
CA HIS A 415 -11.64 18.27 7.56
C HIS A 415 -11.55 16.74 7.35
N LEU A 416 -10.59 16.10 8.01
CA LEU A 416 -10.26 14.70 7.73
C LEU A 416 -11.34 13.73 8.26
N PRO A 417 -11.77 12.76 7.45
CA PRO A 417 -12.64 11.68 7.92
C PRO A 417 -11.88 10.70 8.81
N VAL A 418 -12.62 10.00 9.68
CA VAL A 418 -12.08 8.82 10.39
C VAL A 418 -12.15 7.56 9.52
N PHE A 419 -13.23 7.41 8.74
CA PHE A 419 -13.58 6.16 8.06
C PHE A 419 -13.15 6.06 6.59
N GLN A 420 -12.90 7.20 5.91
CA GLN A 420 -12.60 7.22 4.46
C GLN A 420 -11.22 7.85 4.17
N PRO A 421 -10.12 7.12 4.38
CA PRO A 421 -8.74 7.58 4.17
C PRO A 421 -8.37 7.69 2.69
N THR A 422 -9.31 7.48 1.75
CA THR A 422 -9.11 7.68 0.31
C THR A 422 -8.95 9.15 -0.07
N SER A 423 -9.13 10.07 0.88
CA SER A 423 -8.74 11.47 0.69
C SER A 423 -7.23 11.57 0.57
N GLU A 424 -6.75 12.14 -0.54
CA GLU A 424 -5.32 12.41 -0.74
C GLU A 424 -4.72 13.18 0.44
N ASN A 425 -5.47 14.16 0.97
CA ASN A 425 -5.07 14.95 2.13
C ASN A 425 -4.87 14.11 3.40
N TYR A 426 -5.68 13.05 3.58
CA TYR A 426 -5.52 12.15 4.72
C TYR A 426 -4.18 11.42 4.65
N VAL A 427 -3.86 10.84 3.49
CA VAL A 427 -2.61 10.10 3.32
C VAL A 427 -1.41 11.05 3.40
N LEU A 428 -1.49 12.19 2.71
CA LEU A 428 -0.41 13.16 2.55
C LEU A 428 -0.04 13.86 3.86
N TYR A 429 -1.03 14.31 4.66
CA TYR A 429 -0.73 15.14 5.83
C TYR A 429 -0.83 14.41 7.16
N TYR A 430 -1.56 13.29 7.24
CA TYR A 430 -1.91 12.65 8.50
C TYR A 430 -1.42 11.20 8.61
N TYR A 431 -1.58 10.37 7.57
CA TYR A 431 -1.40 8.92 7.71
C TYR A 431 0.06 8.48 7.85
N VAL A 432 0.95 8.93 6.96
CA VAL A 432 2.34 8.42 6.87
C VAL A 432 3.36 9.24 7.67
N LYS A 433 2.91 10.36 8.26
CA LYS A 433 3.82 11.40 8.74
C LYS A 433 4.30 11.14 10.18
N PRO A 434 5.60 11.37 10.49
CA PRO A 434 6.13 11.07 11.82
C PRO A 434 5.44 11.84 12.96
N TYR A 435 5.16 13.12 12.72
CA TYR A 435 4.60 14.01 13.73
C TYR A 435 3.18 13.63 14.15
N THR A 436 2.43 12.83 13.38
CA THR A 436 1.10 12.32 13.79
C THR A 436 1.15 10.90 14.36
N ARG A 437 2.25 10.17 14.15
CA ARG A 437 2.30 8.71 14.38
C ARG A 437 3.39 8.24 15.35
N TYR A 438 4.17 9.15 15.91
CA TYR A 438 5.24 8.81 16.85
C TYR A 438 4.76 8.36 18.25
N GLY A 439 3.53 8.71 18.65
CA GLY A 439 2.97 8.43 19.98
C GLY A 439 3.04 6.94 20.42
N PRO A 440 2.55 5.98 19.63
CA PRO A 440 2.67 4.55 19.94
C PRO A 440 4.10 4.08 20.22
N PHE A 441 5.09 4.57 19.47
CA PHE A 441 6.49 4.20 19.66
C PHE A 441 7.03 4.71 21.00
N LEU A 442 6.70 5.96 21.39
CA LEU A 442 7.05 6.53 22.69
C LEU A 442 6.46 5.72 23.85
N ILE A 443 5.19 5.31 23.73
CA ILE A 443 4.54 4.43 24.72
C ILE A 443 5.27 3.08 24.79
N GLY A 444 5.78 2.59 23.68
CA GLY A 444 6.62 1.40 23.60
C GLY A 444 7.89 1.56 24.44
N ILE A 445 8.63 2.66 24.25
CA ILE A 445 9.84 2.97 25.04
C ILE A 445 9.50 3.02 26.54
N LEU A 446 8.44 3.74 26.91
CA LEU A 446 7.99 3.83 28.31
C LEU A 446 7.68 2.45 28.90
N THR A 447 7.00 1.59 28.13
CA THR A 447 6.66 0.22 28.53
C THR A 447 7.92 -0.63 28.70
N GLY A 448 8.88 -0.51 27.77
CA GLY A 448 10.16 -1.23 27.84
C GLY A 448 11.03 -0.80 29.03
N ILE A 449 11.12 0.50 29.31
CA ILE A 449 11.82 1.02 30.51
C ILE A 449 11.11 0.56 31.78
N TYR A 450 9.78 0.61 31.82
CA TYR A 450 9.02 0.16 32.99
C TYR A 450 9.28 -1.32 33.29
N LEU A 451 9.15 -2.19 32.28
CA LEU A 451 9.40 -3.63 32.43
C LEU A 451 10.83 -3.98 32.85
N THR A 452 11.82 -3.17 32.47
CA THR A 452 13.23 -3.42 32.81
C THR A 452 13.64 -2.86 34.18
N THR A 453 12.95 -1.85 34.70
CA THR A 453 13.32 -1.15 35.94
C THR A 453 12.47 -1.52 37.14
N LYS A 454 11.31 -2.12 36.93
CA LYS A 454 10.37 -2.48 37.99
C LYS A 454 10.91 -3.63 38.85
N LYS A 455 10.77 -3.49 40.18
CA LYS A 455 11.15 -4.52 41.17
C LYS A 455 9.98 -5.22 41.84
N GLU A 456 8.83 -4.54 41.95
CA GLU A 456 7.65 -5.06 42.65
C GLU A 456 6.66 -5.70 41.68
N GLN A 457 5.87 -6.68 42.15
CA GLN A 457 4.78 -7.27 41.37
C GLN A 457 3.52 -6.40 41.41
N LEU A 458 2.73 -6.37 40.33
CA LEU A 458 1.41 -5.71 40.35
C LEU A 458 0.49 -6.37 41.37
N LEU A 459 -0.29 -5.55 42.08
CA LEU A 459 -1.38 -6.03 42.92
C LEU A 459 -2.54 -6.54 42.05
N LYS A 460 -3.17 -7.64 42.46
CA LYS A 460 -4.29 -8.28 41.74
C LYS A 460 -5.44 -7.31 41.42
N GLN A 461 -5.78 -6.42 42.35
CA GLN A 461 -6.84 -5.43 42.16
C GLN A 461 -6.50 -4.42 41.05
N LYS A 462 -5.25 -3.94 41.01
CA LYS A 462 -4.75 -3.05 39.94
C LYS A 462 -4.73 -3.79 38.61
N ALA A 463 -4.43 -5.09 38.62
CA ALA A 463 -4.46 -5.92 37.42
C ALA A 463 -5.88 -6.08 36.85
N ALA A 464 -6.88 -6.33 37.71
CA ALA A 464 -8.28 -6.44 37.30
C ALA A 464 -8.83 -5.10 36.77
N LEU A 465 -8.55 -4.00 37.45
CA LEU A 465 -8.93 -2.66 37.00
C LEU A 465 -8.32 -2.33 35.64
N GLY A 466 -7.03 -2.62 35.45
CA GLY A 466 -6.38 -2.38 34.17
C GLY A 466 -6.95 -3.22 33.03
N TRP A 467 -7.37 -4.47 33.27
CA TRP A 467 -8.07 -5.27 32.25
C TRP A 467 -9.40 -4.64 31.84
N PHE A 468 -10.21 -4.19 32.80
CA PHE A 468 -11.45 -3.47 32.50
C PHE A 468 -11.17 -2.20 31.70
N CYS A 469 -10.26 -1.35 32.17
CA CYS A 469 -9.88 -0.12 31.47
C CYS A 469 -9.35 -0.39 30.06
N CYS A 470 -8.50 -1.40 29.87
CA CYS A 470 -7.94 -1.78 28.59
C CYS A 470 -9.01 -2.20 27.58
N LEU A 471 -9.91 -3.11 27.97
CA LEU A 471 -10.98 -3.60 27.09
C LEU A 471 -11.99 -2.51 26.78
N SER A 472 -12.36 -1.69 27.77
CA SER A 472 -13.22 -0.52 27.55
C SER A 472 -12.57 0.49 26.61
N LEU A 473 -11.26 0.74 26.74
CA LEU A 473 -10.55 1.68 25.87
C LEU A 473 -10.48 1.17 24.42
N MET A 474 -10.19 -0.12 24.21
CA MET A 474 -10.22 -0.72 22.87
C MET A 474 -11.62 -0.65 22.25
N ALA A 475 -12.66 -1.01 23.02
CA ALA A 475 -14.04 -0.92 22.56
C ALA A 475 -14.47 0.52 22.25
N LEU A 476 -14.02 1.50 23.05
CA LEU A 476 -14.28 2.91 22.82
C LEU A 476 -13.59 3.41 21.54
N VAL A 477 -12.31 3.09 21.34
CA VAL A 477 -11.58 3.48 20.13
C VAL A 477 -12.25 2.89 18.89
N VAL A 478 -12.57 1.60 18.89
CA VAL A 478 -13.25 0.97 17.76
C VAL A 478 -14.66 1.52 17.56
N GLY A 479 -15.45 1.65 18.63
CA GLY A 479 -16.83 2.13 18.57
C GLY A 479 -16.94 3.57 18.07
N LEU A 480 -16.07 4.47 18.55
CA LEU A 480 -16.03 5.86 18.09
C LEU A 480 -15.64 5.97 16.62
N ALA A 481 -14.86 5.03 16.06
CA ALA A 481 -14.55 5.01 14.63
C ALA A 481 -15.82 4.86 13.77
N TYR A 482 -16.81 4.08 14.20
CA TYR A 482 -18.09 3.93 13.51
C TYR A 482 -19.01 5.14 13.71
N VAL A 483 -19.00 5.73 14.91
CA VAL A 483 -19.82 6.91 15.21
C VAL A 483 -19.34 8.13 14.43
N LEU A 484 -18.02 8.29 14.28
CA LEU A 484 -17.37 9.43 13.61
C LEU A 484 -17.03 9.13 12.15
N ARG A 485 -17.84 8.31 11.48
CA ARG A 485 -17.51 7.82 10.13
C ARG A 485 -17.63 8.87 9.03
N GLU A 486 -18.54 9.81 9.19
CA GLU A 486 -18.87 10.79 8.15
C GLU A 486 -17.79 11.86 8.02
N THR A 487 -17.57 12.38 6.80
CA THR A 487 -16.68 13.54 6.59
C THR A 487 -17.32 14.81 7.15
N PRO A 488 -16.71 15.49 8.13
CA PRO A 488 -17.30 16.68 8.71
C PRO A 488 -17.24 17.87 7.74
N HIS A 489 -18.37 18.56 7.52
CA HIS A 489 -18.43 19.73 6.62
C HIS A 489 -17.79 21.00 7.21
N ARG A 490 -17.52 20.99 8.51
CA ARG A 490 -16.87 22.07 9.27
C ARG A 490 -15.88 21.45 10.25
N PRO A 491 -14.92 22.21 10.80
CA PRO A 491 -13.99 21.69 11.79
C PRO A 491 -14.76 21.06 12.95
N SER A 492 -14.52 19.77 13.19
CA SER A 492 -15.28 18.98 14.17
C SER A 492 -14.38 18.58 15.33
N LEU A 493 -14.69 19.09 16.52
CA LEU A 493 -13.96 18.78 17.74
C LEU A 493 -13.95 17.26 18.04
N PRO A 494 -15.06 16.50 17.93
CA PRO A 494 -15.03 15.05 18.11
C PRO A 494 -14.06 14.31 17.17
N HIS A 495 -14.00 14.71 15.89
CA HIS A 495 -13.08 14.10 14.91
C HIS A 495 -11.63 14.43 15.24
N ALA A 496 -11.34 15.69 15.58
CA ALA A 496 -10.02 16.15 15.96
C ALA A 496 -9.50 15.44 17.23
N LEU A 497 -10.34 15.33 18.26
CA LEU A 497 -10.00 14.61 19.50
C LEU A 497 -9.75 13.13 19.23
N TYR A 498 -10.62 12.48 18.44
CA TYR A 498 -10.45 11.08 18.09
C TYR A 498 -9.14 10.85 17.32
N GLN A 499 -8.89 11.60 16.25
CA GLN A 499 -7.67 11.48 15.45
C GLN A 499 -6.40 11.83 16.25
N GLY A 500 -6.51 12.73 17.22
CA GLY A 500 -5.42 13.06 18.14
C GLY A 500 -5.10 11.96 19.16
N LEU A 501 -6.11 11.22 19.65
CA LEU A 501 -5.97 10.35 20.82
C LEU A 501 -6.05 8.85 20.53
N HIS A 502 -6.67 8.41 19.43
CA HIS A 502 -6.95 6.98 19.23
C HIS A 502 -5.68 6.12 19.15
N ARG A 503 -4.61 6.59 18.47
CA ARG A 503 -3.34 5.87 18.35
C ARG A 503 -2.64 5.68 19.70
N PRO A 504 -2.39 6.73 20.51
CA PRO A 504 -1.78 6.53 21.83
C PRO A 504 -2.69 5.76 22.78
N MET A 505 -4.01 5.94 22.72
CA MET A 505 -4.94 5.16 23.53
C MET A 505 -4.90 3.66 23.19
N TRP A 506 -4.86 3.33 21.89
CA TRP A 506 -4.67 1.95 21.43
C TRP A 506 -3.34 1.37 21.92
N ALA A 507 -2.25 2.12 21.77
CA ALA A 507 -0.93 1.68 22.23
C ALA A 507 -0.89 1.46 23.75
N LEU A 508 -1.54 2.32 24.55
CA LEU A 508 -1.67 2.13 26.00
C LEU A 508 -2.45 0.85 26.35
N ALA A 509 -3.53 0.56 25.63
CA ALA A 509 -4.30 -0.66 25.83
C ALA A 509 -3.45 -1.91 25.51
N VAL A 510 -2.75 -1.93 24.37
CA VAL A 510 -1.88 -3.05 24.00
C VAL A 510 -0.69 -3.18 24.97
N SER A 511 -0.11 -2.06 25.43
CA SER A 511 0.91 -2.05 26.48
C SER A 511 0.41 -2.72 27.75
N TRP A 512 -0.83 -2.46 28.17
CA TRP A 512 -1.42 -3.13 29.32
C TRP A 512 -1.53 -4.64 29.12
N ILE A 513 -1.95 -5.12 27.94
CA ILE A 513 -1.99 -6.55 27.62
C ILE A 513 -0.61 -7.19 27.78
N ILE A 514 0.44 -6.53 27.26
CA ILE A 514 1.83 -6.97 27.39
C ILE A 514 2.22 -7.05 28.87
N LEU A 515 2.02 -5.97 29.63
CA LEU A 515 2.34 -5.93 31.06
C LEU A 515 1.63 -7.03 31.84
N ALA A 516 0.32 -7.21 31.63
CA ALA A 516 -0.46 -8.24 32.30
C ALA A 516 0.04 -9.66 31.95
N CYS A 517 0.44 -9.91 30.69
CA CYS A 517 0.99 -11.20 30.29
C CYS A 517 2.34 -11.48 30.97
N GLU A 518 3.24 -10.51 30.98
CA GLU A 518 4.56 -10.70 31.57
C GLU A 518 4.51 -10.81 33.11
N GLU A 519 3.57 -10.11 33.76
CA GLU A 519 3.37 -10.19 35.21
C GLU A 519 2.53 -11.39 35.69
N GLY A 520 2.10 -12.26 34.77
CA GLY A 520 1.35 -13.47 35.12
C GLY A 520 -0.16 -13.27 35.30
N TYR A 521 -0.67 -12.06 35.08
CA TYR A 521 -2.10 -11.72 35.09
C TYR A 521 -2.79 -11.87 33.73
N GLY A 522 -2.11 -12.44 32.73
CA GLY A 522 -2.65 -12.62 31.39
C GLY A 522 -3.59 -13.82 31.20
N GLY A 523 -3.59 -14.78 32.12
CA GLY A 523 -4.50 -15.94 32.08
C GLY A 523 -4.57 -16.63 30.71
N PHE A 524 -5.78 -16.69 30.14
CA PHE A 524 -6.04 -17.25 28.80
C PHE A 524 -5.29 -16.49 27.70
N ILE A 525 -5.26 -15.15 27.76
CA ILE A 525 -4.63 -14.31 26.73
C ILE A 525 -3.13 -14.60 26.67
N LYS A 526 -2.46 -14.71 27.82
CA LYS A 526 -1.03 -15.13 27.86
C LYS A 526 -0.86 -16.50 27.21
N ARG A 527 -1.69 -17.49 27.58
CA ARG A 527 -1.61 -18.85 27.03
C ARG A 527 -1.77 -18.86 25.51
N LEU A 528 -2.70 -18.08 24.97
CA LEU A 528 -2.92 -17.95 23.53
C LEU A 528 -1.75 -17.24 22.84
N LEU A 529 -1.28 -16.10 23.37
CA LEU A 529 -0.24 -15.29 22.74
C LEU A 529 1.17 -15.90 22.83
N SER A 530 1.40 -16.78 23.79
CA SER A 530 2.69 -17.46 24.02
C SER A 530 2.79 -18.85 23.39
N LEU A 531 1.81 -19.27 22.59
CA LEU A 531 1.87 -20.55 21.87
C LEU A 531 3.14 -20.63 21.00
N SER A 532 3.81 -21.77 21.04
CA SER A 532 5.02 -22.04 20.23
C SER A 532 4.76 -21.95 18.73
N PHE A 533 3.51 -22.17 18.29
CA PHE A 533 3.05 -21.97 16.91
C PHE A 533 3.37 -20.57 16.37
N TRP A 534 3.32 -19.53 17.21
CA TRP A 534 3.60 -18.17 16.78
C TRP A 534 5.08 -17.91 16.49
N VAL A 535 5.99 -18.70 17.05
CA VAL A 535 7.44 -18.46 16.93
C VAL A 535 7.91 -18.49 15.47
N PRO A 536 7.70 -19.57 14.69
CA PRO A 536 8.15 -19.60 13.29
C PRO A 536 7.50 -18.50 12.44
N LEU A 537 6.21 -18.21 12.67
CA LEU A 537 5.50 -17.12 11.97
C LEU A 537 6.06 -15.73 12.32
N SER A 538 6.42 -15.52 13.59
CA SER A 538 7.05 -14.27 14.05
C SER A 538 8.48 -14.08 13.54
N ASN A 539 9.16 -15.18 13.18
CA ASN A 539 10.51 -15.16 12.61
C ASN A 539 10.52 -14.78 11.14
N ILE A 540 9.45 -15.05 10.40
CA ILE A 540 9.28 -14.68 8.97
C ILE A 540 8.41 -13.42 8.79
N SER A 541 7.88 -12.84 9.87
CA SER A 541 6.88 -11.76 9.80
C SER A 541 7.37 -10.52 9.05
N PHE A 542 8.67 -10.24 9.08
CA PHE A 542 9.25 -9.11 8.36
C PHE A 542 9.20 -9.32 6.83
N ALA A 543 9.56 -10.52 6.37
CA ALA A 543 9.40 -10.89 4.97
C ALA A 543 7.92 -10.89 4.53
N CYS A 544 7.01 -11.37 5.40
CA CYS A 544 5.57 -11.33 5.13
C CYS A 544 5.07 -9.89 4.96
N TYR A 545 5.51 -8.98 5.83
CA TYR A 545 5.17 -7.57 5.74
C TYR A 545 5.58 -6.95 4.40
N LEU A 546 6.76 -7.28 3.89
CA LEU A 546 7.27 -6.68 2.66
C LEU A 546 6.62 -7.25 1.38
N ILE A 547 6.37 -8.56 1.32
CA ILE A 547 5.91 -9.21 0.09
C ILE A 547 4.38 -9.22 -0.08
N HIS A 548 3.59 -9.18 1.00
CA HIS A 548 2.13 -9.31 0.88
C HIS A 548 1.48 -8.27 -0.05
N PRO A 549 1.87 -6.98 -0.08
CA PRO A 549 1.26 -6.01 -0.98
C PRO A 549 1.63 -6.30 -2.43
N VAL A 550 2.82 -6.85 -2.69
CA VAL A 550 3.27 -7.24 -4.04
C VAL A 550 2.31 -8.28 -4.63
N PHE A 551 1.92 -9.30 -3.85
CA PHE A 551 0.97 -10.31 -4.33
C PHE A 551 -0.44 -9.76 -4.53
N ILE A 552 -0.91 -8.94 -3.60
CA ILE A 552 -2.24 -8.32 -3.71
C ILE A 552 -2.28 -7.43 -4.96
N ILE A 553 -1.25 -6.60 -5.17
CA ILE A 553 -1.11 -5.69 -6.32
C ILE A 553 -0.98 -6.46 -7.62
N ALA A 554 -0.18 -7.53 -7.66
CA ALA A 554 -0.08 -8.39 -8.84
C ALA A 554 -1.45 -9.01 -9.17
N TYR A 555 -2.16 -9.54 -8.18
CA TYR A 555 -3.47 -10.15 -8.39
C TYR A 555 -4.51 -9.17 -8.92
N ILE A 556 -4.66 -8.00 -8.28
CA ILE A 556 -5.61 -6.97 -8.70
C ILE A 556 -5.19 -6.31 -10.03
N GLY A 557 -3.89 -6.20 -10.25
CA GLY A 557 -3.34 -5.55 -11.42
C GLY A 557 -3.38 -6.40 -12.68
N LEU A 558 -3.45 -7.71 -12.54
CA LEU A 558 -3.67 -8.64 -13.65
C LEU A 558 -5.17 -8.83 -13.99
N GLN A 559 -6.10 -8.20 -13.25
CA GLN A 559 -7.53 -8.34 -13.54
C GLN A 559 -7.93 -7.57 -14.80
N GLU A 560 -8.58 -8.29 -15.72
CA GLU A 560 -9.27 -7.70 -16.88
C GLU A 560 -10.76 -7.46 -16.60
N THR A 561 -11.32 -8.18 -15.63
CA THR A 561 -12.72 -8.08 -15.21
C THR A 561 -12.83 -7.58 -13.77
N PRO A 562 -13.92 -6.88 -13.41
CA PRO A 562 -14.11 -6.42 -12.05
C PRO A 562 -14.35 -7.61 -11.09
N ILE A 563 -13.97 -7.42 -9.83
CA ILE A 563 -14.17 -8.36 -8.73
C ILE A 563 -15.53 -8.07 -8.09
N HIS A 564 -16.31 -9.12 -7.84
CA HIS A 564 -17.56 -8.99 -7.08
C HIS A 564 -17.31 -9.10 -5.57
N TYR A 565 -17.76 -8.12 -4.79
CA TYR A 565 -17.73 -8.25 -3.33
C TYR A 565 -18.79 -9.26 -2.86
N SER A 566 -18.31 -10.26 -2.13
CA SER A 566 -19.07 -11.07 -1.17
C SER A 566 -18.12 -11.47 -0.04
N ASP A 567 -18.64 -11.70 1.16
CA ASP A 567 -17.79 -12.07 2.30
C ASP A 567 -17.00 -13.35 2.03
N ILE A 568 -17.60 -14.31 1.31
CA ILE A 568 -16.93 -15.55 0.93
C ILE A 568 -15.80 -15.30 -0.08
N ASN A 569 -16.03 -14.47 -1.11
CA ASN A 569 -15.00 -14.16 -2.09
C ASN A 569 -13.80 -13.46 -1.42
N PHE A 570 -14.07 -12.51 -0.54
CA PHE A 570 -13.00 -11.79 0.19
C PHE A 570 -12.27 -12.70 1.18
N MET A 571 -12.96 -13.66 1.80
CA MET A 571 -12.31 -14.71 2.60
C MET A 571 -11.37 -15.58 1.76
N TYR A 572 -11.80 -16.01 0.56
CA TYR A 572 -10.94 -16.76 -0.36
C TYR A 572 -9.71 -15.95 -0.80
N LEU A 573 -9.90 -14.67 -1.14
CA LEU A 573 -8.82 -13.77 -1.50
C LEU A 573 -7.82 -13.62 -0.36
N PHE A 574 -8.30 -13.38 0.87
CA PHE A 574 -7.45 -13.29 2.05
C PHE A 574 -6.63 -14.58 2.28
N LEU A 575 -7.29 -15.75 2.25
CA LEU A 575 -6.60 -17.03 2.46
C LEU A 575 -5.58 -17.31 1.35
N GLY A 576 -5.90 -17.00 0.10
CA GLY A 576 -4.99 -17.13 -1.04
C GLY A 576 -3.74 -16.24 -0.89
N HIS A 577 -3.94 -14.95 -0.62
CA HIS A 577 -2.83 -14.02 -0.38
C HIS A 577 -2.00 -14.43 0.84
N LEU A 578 -2.63 -14.89 1.92
CA LEU A 578 -1.96 -15.33 3.13
C LEU A 578 -1.05 -16.54 2.86
N MET A 579 -1.57 -17.57 2.19
CA MET A 579 -0.78 -18.78 1.90
C MET A 579 0.42 -18.46 1.02
N LEU A 580 0.23 -17.68 -0.05
CA LEU A 580 1.31 -17.28 -0.94
C LEU A 580 2.37 -16.44 -0.21
N THR A 581 1.91 -15.49 0.62
CA THR A 581 2.79 -14.68 1.47
C THR A 581 3.62 -15.57 2.39
N LEU A 582 3.01 -16.49 3.14
CA LEU A 582 3.72 -17.34 4.10
C LEU A 582 4.79 -18.21 3.43
N VAL A 583 4.46 -18.83 2.30
CA VAL A 583 5.39 -19.72 1.56
C VAL A 583 6.58 -18.92 1.03
N VAL A 584 6.34 -17.79 0.35
CA VAL A 584 7.41 -17.02 -0.26
C VAL A 584 8.23 -16.29 0.79
N SER A 585 7.62 -15.77 1.84
CA SER A 585 8.33 -15.15 2.96
C SER A 585 9.25 -16.11 3.69
N TYR A 586 8.85 -17.38 3.85
CA TYR A 586 9.74 -18.40 4.38
C TYR A 586 10.99 -18.56 3.50
N MET A 587 10.82 -18.66 2.17
CA MET A 587 11.95 -18.75 1.23
C MET A 587 12.85 -17.52 1.28
N LEU A 588 12.27 -16.33 1.30
CA LEU A 588 13.00 -15.06 1.38
C LEU A 588 13.79 -14.94 2.69
N THR A 589 13.20 -15.32 3.82
CA THR A 589 13.91 -15.29 5.11
C THR A 589 15.08 -16.28 5.12
N VAL A 590 14.90 -17.47 4.55
CA VAL A 590 15.92 -18.52 4.50
C VAL A 590 17.06 -18.19 3.53
N LEU A 591 16.75 -17.63 2.35
CA LEU A 591 17.72 -17.39 1.27
C LEU A 591 18.38 -16.01 1.34
N VAL A 592 17.71 -15.02 1.92
CA VAL A 592 18.17 -13.64 1.96
C VAL A 592 18.43 -13.22 3.41
N GLU A 593 17.39 -13.12 4.23
CA GLU A 593 17.50 -12.48 5.57
C GLU A 593 18.50 -13.18 6.51
N LYS A 594 18.38 -14.51 6.68
CA LYS A 594 19.18 -15.28 7.64
C LYS A 594 20.66 -15.40 7.23
N PRO A 595 21.03 -15.65 5.96
CA PRO A 595 22.43 -15.66 5.53
C PRO A 595 23.16 -14.35 5.85
N TYR A 596 22.55 -13.20 5.57
CA TYR A 596 23.16 -11.90 5.90
C TYR A 596 23.38 -11.71 7.41
N LEU A 597 22.48 -12.23 8.25
CA LEU A 597 22.63 -12.22 9.70
C LEU A 597 23.77 -13.12 10.19
N LEU A 598 23.92 -14.31 9.60
CA LEU A 598 24.96 -15.29 9.97
C LEU A 598 26.35 -14.85 9.52
N LEU A 599 26.48 -14.26 8.32
CA LEU A 599 27.75 -13.71 7.82
C LEU A 599 28.32 -12.65 8.78
N LYS A 600 27.46 -11.78 9.31
CA LYS A 600 27.87 -10.75 10.27
C LYS A 600 28.35 -11.32 11.61
N SER A 601 27.75 -12.41 12.08
CA SER A 601 28.17 -13.07 13.32
C SER A 601 29.52 -13.79 13.19
N SER A 602 29.97 -14.04 11.96
CA SER A 602 31.21 -14.78 11.66
C SER A 602 32.40 -13.86 11.37
N SER A 603 32.15 -12.55 11.18
CA SER A 603 33.15 -11.51 10.89
C SER A 603 33.63 -10.74 12.14
N VAL A 604 33.19 -11.17 13.32
CA VAL A 604 33.64 -10.69 14.64
C VAL A 604 34.28 -11.88 15.32
#